data_AF-A0A533VK68-F1
#
_entry.id   AF-A0A533VK68-F1
#
_cell.length_a   1.000
_cell.length_b   1.000
_cell.length_c   1.000
_cell.angle_alpha   90.00
_cell.angle_beta   90.00
_cell.angle_gamma   90.00
#
_symmetry.space_group_name_H-M   'P 1'
#
loop_
_entity.id
_entity.type
_entity.pdbx_description
1 polymer ?
#
loop_
_entity_poly.entity_id
_entity_poly.type
_entity_poly.pdbx_seq_one_letter_code
_entity_poly.pdbx_strand_id
1 'polypeptide(L)'
;MRIYGFFRFGPLEAAYIRARLYLPKLGIDRHAEFLIDTGATRTTISDRDALWLGIDYRRLQKTNASMGIGGSVASYVIKDVTLFFATEVGELFE
;
A
#
# COMPACT_ATOMS: atom_id res chain seq x y z
N MET A 1 4.69 -17.84 -10.94
CA MET A 1 3.47 -17.04 -11.18
C MET A 1 3.89 -15.61 -11.52
N ARG A 2 3.26 -14.97 -12.50
CA ARG A 2 3.55 -13.59 -12.91
C ARG A 2 2.41 -12.67 -12.49
N ILE A 3 2.77 -11.59 -11.82
CA ILE A 3 1.84 -10.58 -11.32
C ILE A 3 1.83 -9.40 -12.30
N TYR A 4 0.64 -8.89 -12.60
CA TYR A 4 0.46 -7.77 -13.52
C TYR A 4 0.82 -6.43 -12.85
N GLY A 5 1.79 -5.72 -13.43
CA GLY A 5 2.19 -4.37 -13.03
C GLY A 5 2.36 -3.46 -14.24
N PHE A 6 2.60 -2.18 -14.01
CA PHE A 6 2.77 -1.19 -15.08
C PHE A 6 3.80 -0.12 -14.69
N PHE A 7 4.42 0.51 -15.69
CA PHE A 7 5.25 1.69 -15.48
C PHE A 7 4.42 2.96 -15.69
N ARG A 8 4.58 3.93 -14.78
CA ARG A 8 4.08 5.28 -14.99
C ARG A 8 5.22 6.15 -15.48
N PHE A 9 5.19 6.54 -16.75
CA PHE A 9 6.23 7.37 -17.37
C PHE A 9 6.10 8.84 -16.96
N GLY A 10 7.25 9.51 -16.83
CA GLY A 10 7.33 10.92 -16.48
C GLY A 10 8.63 11.28 -15.77
N PRO A 11 8.76 12.50 -15.22
CA PRO A 11 9.97 12.93 -14.50
C PRO A 11 10.32 12.06 -13.28
N LEU A 12 9.33 11.35 -12.73
CA LEU A 12 9.47 10.39 -11.63
C LEU A 12 8.96 9.03 -12.09
N GLU A 13 9.51 8.53 -13.20
CA GLU A 13 9.16 7.23 -13.73
C GLU A 13 9.36 6.14 -12.68
N ALA A 14 8.34 5.31 -12.49
CA ALA A 14 8.43 4.20 -11.56
C ALA A 14 7.49 3.05 -11.90
N ALA A 15 7.77 1.89 -11.33
CA ALA A 15 6.96 0.70 -11.44
C ALA A 15 5.85 0.71 -10.38
N TYR A 16 4.63 0.38 -10.82
CA TYR A 16 3.44 0.32 -9.99
C TYR A 16 2.74 -1.01 -10.13
N ILE A 17 1.95 -1.33 -9.12
CA ILE A 17 1.05 -2.48 -9.11
C ILE A 17 -0.30 -2.07 -8.57
N ARG A 18 -1.37 -2.58 -9.18
CA ARG A 18 -2.72 -2.46 -8.64
C ARG A 18 -3.03 -3.69 -7.78
N ALA A 19 -3.36 -3.48 -6.52
CA ALA A 19 -3.75 -4.53 -5.60
C ALA A 19 -5.13 -4.24 -5.00
N ARG A 20 -5.89 -5.29 -4.72
CA ARG A 20 -7.07 -5.21 -3.85
C ARG A 20 -6.59 -5.29 -2.40
N LEU A 21 -6.76 -4.20 -1.68
CA LEU A 21 -6.45 -4.06 -0.26
C LEU A 21 -7.66 -4.50 0.55
N TYR A 22 -7.50 -5.60 1.29
CA TYR A 22 -8.53 -6.17 2.16
C TYR A 22 -8.13 -6.02 3.63
N LEU A 23 -8.88 -5.18 4.35
CA LEU A 23 -8.69 -4.86 5.76
C LEU A 23 -10.00 -5.15 6.52
N PRO A 24 -10.27 -6.41 6.88
CA PRO A 24 -11.56 -6.82 7.44
C PRO A 24 -11.89 -6.05 8.73
N LYS A 25 -10.89 -5.82 9.60
CA LYS A 25 -11.09 -5.08 10.84
C LYS A 25 -11.50 -3.63 10.61
N LEU A 26 -11.13 -3.04 9.49
CA LEU A 26 -11.51 -1.67 9.15
C LEU A 26 -12.75 -1.60 8.23
N GLY A 27 -13.26 -2.74 7.76
CA GLY A 27 -14.36 -2.78 6.79
C GLY A 27 -13.95 -2.24 5.41
N ILE A 28 -12.66 -2.34 5.07
CA ILE A 28 -12.12 -1.83 3.80
C ILE A 28 -11.83 -3.00 2.87
N ASP A 29 -12.36 -2.88 1.66
CA ASP A 29 -12.13 -3.80 0.55
C ASP A 29 -12.16 -2.98 -0.75
N ARG A 30 -10.98 -2.51 -1.17
CA ARG A 30 -10.83 -1.52 -2.26
C ARG A 30 -9.57 -1.80 -3.05
N HIS A 31 -9.54 -1.34 -4.30
CA HIS A 31 -8.29 -1.33 -5.06
C HIS A 31 -7.45 -0.09 -4.71
N ALA A 32 -6.14 -0.30 -4.60
CA ALA A 32 -5.15 0.76 -4.47
C ALA A 32 -3.97 0.49 -5.41
N GLU A 33 -3.30 1.54 -5.84
CA GLU A 33 -2.05 1.46 -6.59
C GLU A 33 -0.88 1.62 -5.62
N PHE A 34 0.10 0.74 -5.72
CA PHE A 34 1.31 0.77 -4.92
C PHE A 34 2.52 0.99 -5.82
N LEU A 35 3.40 1.87 -5.40
CA LEU A 35 4.76 1.96 -5.92
C LEU A 35 5.53 0.69 -5.53
N ILE A 36 6.22 0.08 -6.49
CA ILE A 36 7.18 -1.01 -6.22
C ILE A 36 8.50 -0.35 -5.78
N ASP A 37 8.72 -0.32 -4.47
CA ASP A 37 9.89 0.31 -3.85
C ASP A 37 10.73 -0.73 -3.10
N THR A 38 11.85 -1.15 -3.70
CA THR A 38 12.80 -2.09 -3.09
C THR A 38 13.64 -1.46 -2.00
N GLY A 39 13.65 -0.13 -1.87
CA GLY A 39 14.32 0.61 -0.81
C GLY A 39 13.50 0.72 0.48
N ALA A 40 12.21 0.36 0.44
CA ALA A 40 11.33 0.43 1.60
C ALA A 40 11.28 -0.90 2.36
N THR A 41 11.60 -0.89 3.65
CA THR A 41 11.49 -2.09 4.51
C THR A 41 10.04 -2.46 4.84
N ARG A 42 9.09 -1.55 4.61
CA ARG A 42 7.66 -1.75 4.91
C ARG A 42 6.79 -1.12 3.83
N THR A 43 5.73 -1.82 3.44
CA THR A 43 4.65 -1.24 2.65
C THR A 43 3.98 -0.12 3.44
N THR A 44 3.83 1.05 2.82
CA THR A 44 3.28 2.24 3.47
C THR A 44 2.19 2.84 2.59
N ILE A 45 1.14 3.36 3.22
CA ILE A 45 0.04 4.10 2.57
C ILE A 45 0.23 5.57 2.93
N SER A 46 0.14 6.46 1.95
CA SER A 46 0.23 7.91 2.20
C SER A 46 -1.00 8.39 2.97
N ASP A 47 -0.87 9.49 3.73
CA ASP A 47 -2.02 10.06 4.46
C ASP A 47 -3.17 10.43 3.51
N ARG A 48 -2.84 10.87 2.29
CA ARG A 48 -3.83 11.13 1.25
C ARG A 48 -4.58 9.86 0.90
N ASP A 49 -3.90 8.78 0.55
CA ASP A 49 -4.57 7.54 0.17
C ASP A 49 -5.35 6.93 1.34
N ALA A 50 -4.84 7.05 2.56
CA ALA A 50 -5.54 6.60 3.75
C ALA A 50 -6.87 7.34 3.97
N LEU A 51 -6.90 8.65 3.74
CA LEU A 51 -8.14 9.44 3.75
C LEU A 51 -9.11 8.99 2.64
N TRP A 52 -8.62 8.75 1.43
CA TRP A 52 -9.45 8.28 0.31
C TRP A 52 -10.01 6.86 0.54
N LEU A 53 -9.25 6.00 1.21
CA LEU A 53 -9.67 4.66 1.61
C LEU A 53 -10.62 4.65 2.82
N GLY A 54 -10.77 5.77 3.52
CA GLY A 54 -11.59 5.88 4.72
C GLY A 54 -10.97 5.20 5.95
N ILE A 55 -9.63 5.14 6.03
CA ILE A 55 -8.92 4.57 7.17
C ILE A 55 -9.06 5.49 8.39
N ASP A 56 -9.72 5.01 9.44
CA ASP A 56 -9.82 5.72 10.71
C ASP A 56 -8.58 5.47 11.59
N TYR A 57 -7.69 6.46 11.65
CA TYR A 57 -6.45 6.41 12.41
C TYR A 57 -6.65 6.18 13.91
N ARG A 58 -7.83 6.51 14.47
CA ARG A 58 -8.15 6.27 15.89
C ARG A 58 -8.25 4.79 16.22
N ARG A 59 -8.43 3.95 15.20
CA ARG A 59 -8.51 2.49 15.30
C ARG A 59 -7.15 1.84 15.08
N LEU A 60 -6.11 2.62 14.81
CA LEU A 60 -4.75 2.15 14.53
C LEU A 60 -3.82 2.38 15.72
N GLN A 61 -2.81 1.52 15.81
CA GLN A 61 -1.75 1.64 16.80
C GLN A 61 -0.64 2.54 16.25
N LYS A 62 -0.23 3.57 17.01
CA LYS A 62 1.00 4.32 16.72
C LYS A 62 2.22 3.38 16.83
N THR A 63 3.14 3.51 15.89
CA THR A 63 4.41 2.76 15.86
C THR A 63 5.59 3.71 16.03
N ASN A 64 6.79 3.14 16.16
CA ASN A 64 8.04 3.87 15.98
C ASN A 64 8.00 4.66 14.67
N ALA A 65 8.61 5.85 14.70
CA ALA A 65 8.65 6.73 13.53
C ALA A 65 9.25 6.02 12.32
N SER A 66 8.65 6.24 11.15
CA SER A 66 9.23 5.84 9.87
C SER A 66 10.31 6.84 9.49
N MET A 67 11.46 6.36 9.04
CA MET A 67 12.59 7.19 8.63
C MET A 67 12.75 7.14 7.11
N GLY A 68 12.94 8.30 6.51
CA GLY A 68 13.29 8.45 5.09
C GLY A 68 14.33 9.55 4.90
N ILE A 69 14.61 9.89 3.65
CA ILE A 69 15.61 10.90 3.29
C ILE A 69 15.31 12.27 3.95
N GLY A 70 14.04 12.62 4.10
CA GLY A 70 13.60 13.88 4.72
C GLY A 70 13.56 13.88 6.26
N GLY A 71 13.97 12.79 6.92
CA GLY A 71 13.92 12.65 8.38
C GLY A 71 12.88 11.63 8.86
N SER A 72 12.39 11.81 10.09
CA SER A 72 11.46 10.88 10.74
C SER A 72 10.04 11.43 10.78
N VAL A 73 9.06 10.57 10.53
CA VAL A 73 7.62 10.89 10.60
C VAL A 73 6.89 9.90 11.50
N ALA A 74 5.94 10.39 12.29
CA ALA A 74 5.06 9.54 13.07
C ALA A 74 4.19 8.68 12.14
N SER A 75 4.11 7.39 12.42
CA SER A 75 3.36 6.45 11.59
C SER A 75 2.44 5.56 12.44
N TYR A 76 1.47 4.96 11.75
CA TYR A 76 0.48 4.06 12.33
C TYR A 76 0.57 2.70 11.64
N VAL A 77 0.30 1.62 12.37
CA VAL A 77 0.33 0.26 11.83
C VAL A 77 -1.10 -0.23 11.62
N ILE A 78 -1.35 -0.74 10.42
CA ILE A 78 -2.52 -1.55 10.08
C ILE A 78 -2.09 -3.02 10.21
N LYS A 79 -2.86 -3.80 10.99
CA LYS A 79 -2.64 -5.24 11.17
C LYS A 79 -3.68 -6.03 10.36
N ASP A 80 -3.39 -7.31 10.12
CA ASP A 80 -4.29 -8.23 9.43
C ASP A 80 -4.68 -7.71 8.04
N VAL A 81 -3.65 -7.42 7.24
CA VAL A 81 -3.74 -6.87 5.89
C VAL A 81 -3.54 -8.00 4.90
N THR A 82 -4.46 -8.15 3.95
CA THR A 82 -4.24 -8.98 2.76
C THR A 82 -4.20 -8.07 1.53
N LEU A 83 -3.21 -8.30 0.66
CA LEU A 83 -3.14 -7.68 -0.66
C LEU A 83 -3.42 -8.78 -1.69
N PHE A 84 -4.44 -8.61 -2.51
CA PHE A 84 -4.65 -9.49 -3.65
C PHE A 84 -4.13 -8.84 -4.92
N PHE A 85 -3.29 -9.55 -5.65
CA PHE A 85 -2.66 -9.12 -6.89
C PHE A 85 -3.27 -9.85 -8.08
N ALA A 86 -3.54 -9.12 -9.15
CA ALA A 86 -3.96 -9.73 -10.41
C ALA A 86 -2.76 -10.40 -11.10
N THR A 87 -2.94 -11.63 -11.56
CA THR A 87 -1.94 -12.36 -12.35
C THR A 87 -2.18 -12.14 -13.85
N GLU A 88 -1.19 -12.45 -14.67
CA GLU A 88 -1.31 -12.37 -16.14
C GLU A 88 -2.41 -13.30 -16.71
N VAL A 89 -2.82 -14.33 -15.96
CA VAL A 89 -3.86 -15.28 -16.36
C VAL A 89 -5.25 -14.93 -15.81
N GLY A 90 -5.40 -13.76 -15.16
CA GLY A 90 -6.69 -13.26 -14.66
C GLY A 90 -7.10 -13.76 -13.27
N GLU A 91 -6.24 -14.49 -12.58
CA GLU A 91 -6.48 -14.98 -11.21
C GLU A 91 -6.01 -13.95 -10.17
N LEU A 92 -6.56 -14.00 -8.97
CA LEU A 92 -6.07 -13.25 -7.82
C LEU A 92 -5.11 -14.10 -7.00
N PHE A 93 -3.95 -13.54 -6.68
CA PHE A 93 -2.97 -14.12 -5.76
C PHE A 93 -2.87 -13.29 -4.49
N GLU A 94 -2.83 -13.94 -3.34
CA GLU A 94 -2.61 -13.33 -2.02
C GLU A 94 -1.12 -13.24 -1.68
#